data_AF-A0A662TW68-F1
#
_entry.id   AF-A0A662TW68-F1
#
_cell.length_a   1.000
_cell.length_b   1.000
_cell.length_c   1.000
_cell.angle_alpha   90.00
_cell.angle_beta   90.00
_cell.angle_gamma   90.00
#
_symmetry.space_group_name_H-M   'P 1'
#
loop_
_entity.id
_entity.type
_entity.pdbx_description
1 polymer ?
#
loop_
_entity_poly.entity_id
_entity_poly.type
_entity_poly.pdbx_seq_one_letter_code
_entity_poly.pdbx_strand_id
1 'polypeptide(L)' 'QQPAAQPAYVGVASQPSQAQPKPSVEERLQRLKKLYEKGLITEEEYKERKKEILKEI' A
#
# COMPACT_ATOMS: atom_id res chain seq x y z
N GLN A 1 -11.80 46.56 -26.61
CA GLN A 1 -11.02 46.28 -25.38
C GLN A 1 -10.99 44.77 -25.16
N GLN A 2 -9.82 44.16 -25.04
CA GLN A 2 -9.60 42.84 -24.42
C GLN A 2 -8.76 43.11 -23.15
N PRO A 3 -8.84 42.34 -22.04
CA PRO A 3 -8.38 40.94 -21.98
C PRO A 3 -9.28 40.09 -21.01
N ALA A 4 -9.10 38.81 -20.69
CA ALA A 4 -8.00 37.87 -20.74
C ALA A 4 -8.55 36.43 -20.71
N ALA A 5 -7.73 35.49 -21.20
CA ALA A 5 -7.78 34.06 -20.89
C ALA A 5 -7.90 33.81 -19.37
N GLN A 6 -8.46 32.68 -18.91
CA GLN A 6 -7.78 31.38 -18.73
C GLN A 6 -8.73 30.47 -17.90
N PRO A 7 -8.40 29.20 -17.60
CA PRO A 7 -7.92 28.11 -18.43
C PRO A 7 -8.79 26.84 -18.25
N ALA A 8 -8.45 25.77 -18.97
CA ALA A 8 -8.94 24.44 -18.72
C ALA A 8 -8.89 24.07 -17.22
N TYR A 9 -9.96 23.46 -16.71
CA TYR A 9 -9.90 22.65 -15.50
C TYR A 9 -9.11 21.36 -15.77
N VAL A 10 -7.81 21.49 -16.03
CA VAL A 10 -6.86 20.44 -15.69
C VAL A 10 -6.67 20.53 -14.18
N GLY A 11 -7.37 19.67 -13.44
CA GLY A 11 -7.43 19.84 -12.00
C GLY A 11 -8.16 18.75 -11.23
N VAL A 12 -8.01 17.47 -11.59
CA VAL A 12 -7.84 16.48 -10.52
C VAL A 12 -6.36 16.46 -10.14
N ALA A 13 -5.94 17.61 -9.62
CA ALA A 13 -4.72 17.73 -8.86
C ALA A 13 -4.85 16.80 -7.66
N SER A 14 -3.85 15.94 -7.50
CA SER A 14 -3.18 15.73 -6.22
C SER A 14 -4.13 15.53 -5.05
N GLN A 15 -4.80 14.38 -4.98
CA GLN A 15 -5.33 13.96 -3.69
C GLN A 15 -4.15 13.82 -2.73
N PRO A 16 -4.26 14.40 -1.52
CA PRO A 16 -3.19 14.37 -0.55
C PRO A 16 -2.84 12.92 -0.30
N SER A 17 -1.55 12.65 -0.10
CA SER A 17 -1.02 11.44 0.50
C SER A 17 -1.72 11.23 1.83
N GLN A 18 -2.94 10.68 1.78
CA GLN A 18 -3.67 10.22 2.94
C GLN A 18 -2.72 9.22 3.57
N ALA A 19 -2.24 9.54 4.76
CA ALA A 19 -1.43 8.65 5.57
C ALA A 19 -2.18 7.32 5.60
N GLN A 20 -1.80 6.41 4.70
CA GLN A 20 -2.48 5.13 4.60
C GLN A 20 -2.24 4.51 5.97
N PRO A 21 -3.30 4.15 6.71
CA PRO A 21 -3.12 3.48 7.98
C PRO A 21 -2.20 2.30 7.69
N LYS A 22 -1.09 2.23 8.45
CA LYS A 22 -0.16 1.11 8.31
C LYS A 22 -1.01 -0.15 8.39
N PRO A 23 -0.90 -1.07 7.42
CA PRO A 23 -1.75 -2.25 7.41
C PRO A 23 -1.57 -2.98 8.74
N SER A 24 -2.69 -3.33 9.37
CA SER A 24 -2.68 -4.05 10.64
C SER A 24 -1.85 -5.32 10.53
N VAL A 25 -1.36 -5.80 11.67
CA VAL A 25 -0.60 -7.05 11.76
C VAL A 25 -1.33 -8.19 11.03
N GLU A 26 -2.65 -8.31 11.21
CA GLU A 26 -3.48 -9.29 10.51
C GLU A 26 -3.46 -9.14 8.97
N GLU A 27 -3.60 -7.92 8.45
CA GLU A 27 -3.52 -7.66 7.00
C GLU A 27 -2.16 -8.06 6.42
N ARG A 28 -1.07 -7.76 7.15
CA ARG A 28 0.28 -8.12 6.74
C ARG A 28 0.46 -9.64 6.71
N LEU A 29 -0.07 -10.36 7.70
CA LEU A 29 -0.08 -11.83 7.73
C LEU A 29 -0.90 -12.42 6.57
N GLN A 30 -2.07 -11.85 6.26
CA GLN A 30 -2.88 -12.30 5.13
C GLN A 30 -2.16 -12.09 3.80
N ARG A 31 -1.52 -10.93 3.57
CA ARG A 31 -0.74 -10.68 2.36
C ARG A 31 0.42 -11.65 2.25
N LEU A 32 1.15 -11.88 3.34
CA LEU A 32 2.25 -12.83 3.38
C LEU A 32 1.79 -14.26 3.03
N LYS A 33 0.65 -14.70 3.57
CA LYS A 33 0.06 -16.00 3.23
C LYS A 33 -0.30 -16.10 1.74
N LYS A 34 -0.93 -15.08 1.18
CA LYS A 34 -1.26 -15.03 -0.26
C LYS A 34 -0.03 -15.12 -1.15
N LEU A 35 1.10 -14.51 -0.74
CA LEU A 35 2.36 -14.61 -1.49
C LEU A 35 2.90 -16.05 -1.48
N TYR A 36 2.85 -16.72 -0.33
CA TYR A 36 3.27 -18.12 -0.20
C TYR A 36 2.36 -19.06 -1.00
N GLU A 37 1.05 -18.89 -0.92
CA GLU A 37 0.08 -19.70 -1.68
C GLU A 37 0.22 -19.53 -3.20
N LYS A 38 0.69 -18.35 -3.65
CA LYS A 38 1.02 -18.10 -5.06
C LYS A 38 2.39 -18.64 -5.47
N GLY A 39 3.16 -19.22 -4.56
CA GLY A 39 4.53 -19.66 -4.80
C GLY A 39 5.51 -18.52 -5.07
N LEU A 40 5.18 -17.28 -4.66
CA LEU A 40 6.04 -16.11 -4.85
C LEU A 40 7.15 -16.01 -3.79
N ILE A 41 6.96 -16.68 -2.65
CA ILE A 41 7.95 -16.79 -1.58
C ILE A 41 8.06 -18.26 -1.15
N THR A 42 9.22 -18.61 -0.63
CA THR A 42 9.47 -19.95 -0.09
C THR A 42 8.82 -20.13 1.29
N GLU A 43 8.70 -21.37 1.75
CA GLU A 43 8.23 -21.66 3.12
C GLU A 43 9.12 -21.01 4.18
N GLU A 44 10.44 -20.97 3.94
CA GLU A 44 11.41 -20.33 4.83
C GLU A 44 11.14 -18.83 4.97
N GLU A 45 11.04 -18.11 3.84
CA GLU A 45 10.69 -16.68 3.82
C GLU A 45 9.34 -16.41 4.49
N TYR A 46 8.35 -17.26 4.24
CA TYR A 46 7.04 -17.15 4.89
C TYR A 46 7.18 -17.25 6.42
N LYS A 47 7.92 -18.24 6.92
CA LYS A 47 8.10 -18.44 8.37
C LYS A 47 8.88 -17.29 9.01
N GLU A 48 9.96 -16.82 8.38
CA GLU A 48 10.75 -15.70 8.88
C GLU A 48 9.92 -14.41 8.95
N ARG A 49 9.29 -14.03 7.83
CA ARG A 49 8.46 -12.81 7.77
C ARG A 49 7.26 -12.90 8.72
N LYS A 50 6.65 -14.08 8.88
CA LYS A 50 5.56 -14.30 9.83
C LYS A 50 6.02 -14.07 11.26
N LYS A 51 7.19 -14.58 11.65
CA LYS A 51 7.77 -14.33 12.99
C LYS A 51 8.00 -12.84 13.21
N GLU A 52 8.56 -12.13 12.23
CA GLU A 52 8.80 -10.68 12.34
C GLU A 52 7.50 -9.90 12.54
N ILE A 53 6.45 -10.23 11.79
CA ILE A 53 5.14 -9.56 11.93
C ILE A 53 4.49 -9.85 13.29
N LEU A 54 4.63 -11.07 13.81
CA LEU A 54 4.07 -11.46 15.12
C LEU A 54 4.81 -10.82 16.31
N LYS A 55 6.07 -10.38 16.15
CA LYS A 55 6.80 -9.64 17.19
C LYS A 55 6.24 -8.24 17.45
N GLU A 56 5.39 -7.73 16.55
CA GLU A 56 4.75 -6.41 16.67
C GLU A 56 3.41 -6.47 17.41
N ILE A 57 3.03 -7.64 17.95
CA ILE A 57 1.85 -7.86 18.79
C ILE A 57 2.20 -7.62 20.27
#